data_AF-A0A1L2BU63-F1
#
_entry.id   AF-A0A1L2BU63-F1
#
_cell.length_a   1.000
_cell.length_b   1.000
_cell.length_c   1.000
_cell.angle_alpha   90.00
_cell.angle_beta   90.00
_cell.angle_gamma   90.00
#
_symmetry.space_group_name_H-M   'P 1'
#
loop_
_entity.id
_entity.type
_entity.pdbx_description
1 polymer ?
#
loop_
_entity_poly.entity_id
_entity_poly.type
_entity_poly.pdbx_seq_one_letter_code
_entity_poly.pdbx_strand_id
1 'polypeptide(L)'
;STFGNGRVPRMDLAGHCDSCQSKGIKVILSIGGGAGSYSLASSEDARIVATYLWNNFLGGHSSTRPLGDAVLDGIDFDIEGGTNQHWDDLAKYLSGYSKKGKKVYLTAAPQCPFPDAMLGEALKTGLFDYVWVQFYNNPPCQYSSADIGNLENAWKEWINDIPATKIFLGLPASPQAAGSGFVSVADLTSKVLPIIKGSTKY
;
A
#
# COMPACT_ATOMS: atom_id res chain seq x y z
N SER A 1 24.75 -7.29 12.12
CA SER A 1 25.36 -7.27 10.77
C SER A 1 26.33 -8.43 10.60
N THR A 2 26.22 -9.16 9.48
CA THR A 2 27.08 -10.31 9.17
C THR A 2 28.06 -9.92 8.05
N PHE A 3 29.33 -9.69 8.37
CA PHE A 3 30.39 -9.38 7.40
C PHE A 3 31.77 -9.92 7.87
N GLY A 4 32.71 -10.08 6.93
CA GLY A 4 34.09 -10.56 7.19
C GLY A 4 34.26 -12.09 7.22
N ASN A 5 35.51 -12.55 7.28
CA ASN A 5 35.89 -13.98 7.42
C ASN A 5 35.25 -14.93 6.38
N GLY A 6 35.24 -14.54 5.09
CA GLY A 6 34.70 -15.37 4.01
C GLY A 6 33.17 -15.52 4.01
N ARG A 7 32.47 -14.78 4.88
CA ARG A 7 30.99 -14.77 4.91
C ARG A 7 30.47 -13.83 3.84
N VAL A 8 29.43 -14.26 3.13
CA VAL A 8 28.69 -13.40 2.20
C VAL A 8 27.98 -12.32 3.02
N PRO A 9 28.27 -11.02 2.79
CA PRO A 9 27.54 -9.93 3.43
C PRO A 9 26.05 -10.05 3.14
N ARG A 10 25.22 -9.84 4.17
CA ARG A 10 23.76 -9.85 4.01
C ARG A 10 23.16 -8.59 4.60
N MET A 11 22.18 -8.04 3.87
CA MET A 11 21.30 -7.03 4.42
C MET A 11 20.43 -7.69 5.49
N ASP A 12 20.35 -7.05 6.65
CA ASP A 12 19.58 -7.51 7.78
C ASP A 12 18.96 -6.27 8.44
N LEU A 13 17.65 -6.13 8.26
CA LEU A 13 16.87 -5.01 8.78
C LEU A 13 15.98 -5.45 9.95
N ALA A 14 16.12 -6.68 10.45
CA ALA A 14 15.24 -7.22 11.49
C ALA A 14 15.22 -6.35 12.74
N GLY A 15 16.39 -5.99 13.26
CA GLY A 15 16.48 -5.08 14.42
C GLY A 15 15.87 -3.68 14.19
N HIS A 16 15.83 -3.20 12.94
CA HIS A 16 15.17 -1.94 12.62
C HIS A 16 13.64 -2.10 12.61
N CYS A 17 13.14 -3.19 12.03
CA CYS A 17 11.72 -3.53 12.05
C CYS A 17 11.21 -3.71 13.50
N ASP A 18 11.94 -4.45 14.33
CA ASP A 18 11.59 -4.69 15.74
C ASP A 18 11.56 -3.39 16.54
N SER A 19 12.49 -2.47 16.28
CA SER A 19 12.51 -1.15 16.91
C SER A 19 11.26 -0.33 16.59
N CYS A 20 10.77 -0.38 15.35
CA CYS A 20 9.50 0.26 14.97
C CYS A 20 8.30 -0.45 15.61
N GLN A 21 8.24 -1.78 15.49
CA GLN A 21 7.11 -2.58 15.97
C GLN A 21 6.95 -2.53 17.49
N SER A 22 8.06 -2.47 18.25
CA SER A 22 8.03 -2.29 19.71
C SER A 22 7.40 -0.96 20.15
N LYS A 23 7.34 0.02 19.26
CA LYS A 23 6.66 1.32 19.46
C LYS A 23 5.23 1.33 18.92
N GLY A 24 4.70 0.19 18.51
CA GLY A 24 3.37 0.06 17.91
C GLY A 24 3.27 0.54 16.47
N ILE A 25 4.40 0.83 15.82
CA ILE A 25 4.43 1.24 14.40
C ILE A 25 4.40 0.00 13.52
N LYS A 26 3.44 -0.07 12.60
CA LYS A 26 3.35 -1.15 11.61
C LYS A 26 4.41 -0.95 10.54
N VAL A 27 5.13 -2.03 10.21
CA VAL A 27 6.10 -2.07 9.11
C VAL A 27 5.54 -2.98 8.02
N ILE A 28 5.27 -2.41 6.86
CA ILE A 28 4.59 -3.06 5.74
C ILE A 28 5.52 -3.06 4.53
N LEU A 29 5.57 -4.18 3.80
CA LEU A 29 6.31 -4.27 2.54
C LEU A 29 5.41 -3.85 1.39
N SER A 30 5.82 -2.83 0.63
CA SER A 30 5.14 -2.47 -0.61
C SER A 30 5.64 -3.31 -1.79
N ILE A 31 4.69 -3.76 -2.61
CA ILE A 31 4.92 -4.44 -3.89
C ILE A 31 4.42 -3.55 -5.02
N GLY A 32 5.19 -3.51 -6.11
CA GLY A 32 4.90 -2.66 -7.26
C GLY A 32 5.76 -1.40 -7.28
N GLY A 33 5.11 -0.23 -7.27
CA GLY A 33 5.66 1.10 -7.48
C GLY A 33 5.66 1.52 -8.96
N GLY A 34 5.81 2.82 -9.22
CA GLY A 34 5.80 3.40 -10.56
C GLY A 34 6.96 3.03 -11.49
N ALA A 35 7.92 2.22 -11.03
CA ALA A 35 9.04 1.72 -11.83
C ALA A 35 9.19 0.20 -11.72
N GLY A 36 9.54 -0.45 -12.83
CA GLY A 36 9.77 -1.89 -12.89
C GLY A 36 8.81 -2.60 -13.83
N SER A 37 8.91 -3.93 -13.86
CA SER A 37 8.01 -4.80 -14.62
C SER A 37 7.52 -5.91 -13.69
N TYR A 38 6.23 -5.86 -13.38
CA TYR A 38 5.56 -6.83 -12.54
C TYR A 38 4.17 -7.12 -13.12
N SER A 39 3.74 -8.37 -12.99
CA SER A 39 2.42 -8.84 -13.41
C SER A 39 2.16 -10.19 -12.75
N LEU A 40 0.91 -10.61 -12.76
CA LEU A 40 0.50 -11.96 -12.38
C LEU A 40 -0.15 -12.60 -13.60
N ALA A 41 0.37 -13.76 -14.02
CA ALA A 41 -0.10 -14.42 -15.24
C ALA A 41 -1.35 -15.29 -15.01
N SER A 42 -1.64 -15.65 -13.76
CA SER A 42 -2.76 -16.50 -13.37
C SER A 42 -3.03 -16.42 -11.86
N SER A 43 -4.17 -16.96 -11.41
CA SER A 43 -4.45 -17.16 -9.97
C SER A 43 -3.40 -18.07 -9.30
N GLU A 44 -2.85 -19.04 -10.03
CA GLU A 44 -1.79 -19.92 -9.51
C GLU A 44 -0.47 -19.15 -9.33
N ASP A 45 -0.14 -18.27 -10.26
CA ASP A 45 1.01 -17.37 -10.14
C ASP A 45 0.85 -16.43 -8.93
N ALA A 46 -0.35 -15.87 -8.74
CA ALA A 46 -0.69 -15.10 -7.54
C ALA A 46 -0.50 -15.92 -6.24
N ARG A 47 -0.86 -17.21 -6.24
CA ARG A 47 -0.63 -18.11 -5.11
C ARG A 47 0.86 -18.36 -4.84
N ILE A 48 1.66 -18.52 -5.89
CA ILE A 48 3.12 -18.68 -5.80
C ILE A 48 3.73 -17.43 -5.17
N VAL A 49 3.37 -16.24 -5.66
CA VAL A 49 3.82 -14.95 -5.10
C VAL A 49 3.37 -14.79 -3.65
N ALA A 50 2.11 -15.10 -3.32
CA ALA A 50 1.61 -15.05 -1.94
C ALA A 50 2.43 -15.94 -1.00
N THR A 51 2.78 -17.14 -1.46
CA THR A 51 3.59 -18.11 -0.70
C THR A 51 5.02 -17.60 -0.52
N TYR A 52 5.60 -16.99 -1.56
CA TYR A 52 6.91 -16.36 -1.48
C TYR A 52 6.92 -15.22 -0.45
N LEU A 53 5.94 -14.31 -0.51
CA LEU A 53 5.81 -13.20 0.44
C LEU A 53 5.61 -13.71 1.88
N TRP A 54 4.77 -14.72 2.06
CA TRP A 54 4.55 -15.37 3.35
C TRP A 54 5.86 -15.90 3.96
N ASN A 55 6.62 -16.67 3.18
CA ASN A 55 7.83 -17.34 3.66
C ASN A 55 9.04 -16.42 3.84
N ASN A 56 9.12 -15.33 3.07
CA ASN A 56 10.30 -14.47 3.05
C ASN A 56 10.15 -13.17 3.86
N PHE A 57 8.92 -12.71 4.11
CA PHE A 57 8.67 -11.41 4.76
C PHE A 57 7.63 -11.45 5.88
N LEU A 58 6.74 -12.44 5.89
CA LEU A 58 5.71 -12.59 6.93
C LEU A 58 6.04 -13.79 7.83
N GLY A 59 5.02 -14.44 8.39
CA GLY A 59 5.15 -15.48 9.42
C GLY A 59 5.56 -16.87 8.92
N GLY A 60 5.86 -17.02 7.63
CA GLY A 60 6.43 -18.25 7.09
C GLY A 60 7.94 -18.35 7.33
N HIS A 61 8.56 -19.38 6.76
CA HIS A 61 9.97 -19.66 6.96
C HIS A 61 10.74 -19.76 5.65
N SER A 62 11.94 -19.20 5.63
CA SER A 62 12.88 -19.23 4.51
C SER A 62 14.30 -19.06 5.06
N SER A 63 15.27 -19.75 4.49
CA SER A 63 16.69 -19.62 4.85
C SER A 63 17.37 -18.39 4.23
N THR A 64 16.66 -17.68 3.34
CA THR A 64 17.18 -16.55 2.57
C THR A 64 16.23 -15.35 2.59
N ARG A 65 15.67 -15.04 3.77
CA ARG A 65 14.82 -13.85 3.95
C ARG A 65 15.59 -12.57 3.64
N PRO A 66 15.11 -11.71 2.71
CA PRO A 66 15.86 -10.52 2.29
C PRO A 66 16.09 -9.48 3.37
N LEU A 67 15.20 -9.40 4.37
CA LEU A 67 15.26 -8.41 5.46
C LEU A 67 15.73 -9.02 6.79
N GLY A 68 16.31 -10.22 6.76
CA GLY A 68 16.59 -11.00 7.96
C GLY A 68 15.36 -11.71 8.51
N ASP A 69 15.37 -12.02 9.80
CA ASP A 69 14.30 -12.74 10.50
C ASP A 69 13.08 -11.86 10.87
N ALA A 70 13.08 -10.58 10.46
CA ALA A 70 11.96 -9.67 10.64
C ALA A 70 10.65 -10.26 10.12
N VAL A 71 9.59 -10.23 10.95
CA VAL A 71 8.22 -10.60 10.55
C VAL A 71 7.41 -9.32 10.38
N LEU A 72 7.23 -8.90 9.13
CA LEU A 72 6.49 -7.68 8.80
C LEU A 72 5.01 -7.79 9.18
N ASP A 73 4.35 -6.64 9.30
CA ASP A 73 2.94 -6.55 9.67
C ASP A 73 2.01 -6.85 8.49
N GLY A 74 2.46 -6.63 7.26
CA GLY A 74 1.57 -6.75 6.10
C GLY A 74 2.24 -6.52 4.76
N ILE A 75 1.40 -6.51 3.72
CA ILE A 75 1.77 -6.23 2.33
C ILE A 75 0.94 -5.05 1.82
N ASP A 76 1.62 -4.10 1.21
CA ASP A 76 1.05 -2.95 0.53
C ASP A 76 1.04 -3.15 -0.98
N PHE A 77 -0.11 -2.91 -1.60
CA PHE A 77 -0.32 -3.04 -3.03
C PHE A 77 -0.23 -1.66 -3.67
N ASP A 78 0.95 -1.32 -4.17
CA ASP A 78 1.21 -0.10 -4.94
C ASP A 78 1.32 -0.45 -6.43
N ILE A 79 0.21 -0.92 -7.01
CA ILE A 79 0.20 -1.46 -8.37
C ILE A 79 -0.14 -0.34 -9.35
N GLU A 80 0.89 0.21 -10.00
CA GLU A 80 0.78 1.38 -10.87
C GLU A 80 0.82 1.04 -12.39
N GLY A 81 0.97 -0.23 -12.75
CA GLY A 81 1.01 -0.65 -14.15
C GLY A 81 1.00 -2.16 -14.38
N GLY A 82 1.22 -2.56 -15.63
CA GLY A 82 1.20 -3.96 -16.05
C GLY A 82 -0.22 -4.45 -16.35
N THR A 83 -0.66 -5.50 -15.65
CA THR A 83 -1.99 -6.10 -15.79
C THR A 83 -2.87 -5.75 -14.60
N ASN A 84 -4.19 -5.68 -14.80
CA ASN A 84 -5.17 -5.54 -13.73
C ASN A 84 -5.72 -6.89 -13.21
N GLN A 85 -5.15 -8.00 -13.68
CA GLN A 85 -5.62 -9.34 -13.35
C GLN A 85 -4.93 -9.91 -12.11
N HIS A 86 -5.66 -10.74 -11.34
CA HIS A 86 -5.16 -11.59 -10.25
C HIS A 86 -4.62 -10.89 -8.98
N TRP A 87 -4.72 -9.57 -8.88
CA TRP A 87 -4.40 -8.87 -7.62
C TRP A 87 -5.41 -9.19 -6.51
N ASP A 88 -6.66 -9.47 -6.87
CA ASP A 88 -7.69 -9.94 -5.95
C ASP A 88 -7.40 -11.36 -5.45
N ASP A 89 -6.92 -12.25 -6.33
CA ASP A 89 -6.44 -13.59 -5.96
C ASP A 89 -5.28 -13.48 -4.96
N LEU A 90 -4.29 -12.63 -5.24
CA LEU A 90 -3.16 -12.39 -4.35
C LEU A 90 -3.63 -11.90 -2.97
N ALA A 91 -4.57 -10.95 -2.92
CA ALA A 91 -5.15 -10.45 -1.68
C ALA A 91 -5.87 -11.57 -0.89
N LYS A 92 -6.66 -12.42 -1.56
CA LYS A 92 -7.33 -13.57 -0.94
C LYS A 92 -6.33 -14.57 -0.34
N TYR A 93 -5.27 -14.92 -1.06
CA TYR A 93 -4.26 -15.86 -0.56
C TYR A 93 -3.48 -15.28 0.63
N LEU A 94 -3.06 -14.02 0.56
CA LEU A 94 -2.36 -13.34 1.66
C LEU A 94 -3.24 -13.22 2.90
N SER A 95 -4.50 -12.79 2.74
CA SER A 95 -5.46 -12.71 3.84
C SER A 95 -5.66 -14.07 4.51
N GLY A 96 -5.71 -15.15 3.72
CA GLY A 96 -5.83 -16.53 4.21
C GLY A 96 -4.73 -16.94 5.19
N TYR A 97 -3.51 -16.40 5.06
CA TYR A 97 -2.41 -16.67 5.99
C TYR A 97 -2.63 -16.09 7.39
N SER A 98 -3.53 -15.11 7.56
CA SER A 98 -3.93 -14.61 8.89
C SER A 98 -4.50 -15.71 9.79
N LYS A 99 -5.01 -16.81 9.22
CA LYS A 99 -5.50 -17.98 9.97
C LYS A 99 -4.36 -18.87 10.51
N LYS A 100 -3.11 -18.63 10.12
CA LYS A 100 -1.93 -19.44 10.48
C LYS A 100 -1.01 -18.75 11.49
N GLY A 101 -1.39 -17.60 12.03
CA GLY A 101 -0.58 -16.87 13.02
C GLY A 101 -1.00 -15.42 13.19
N LYS A 102 -0.03 -14.51 13.16
CA LYS A 102 -0.25 -13.06 13.20
C LYS A 102 -1.11 -12.63 12.01
N LYS A 103 -2.04 -11.69 12.25
CA LYS A 103 -2.82 -11.03 11.18
C LYS A 103 -1.87 -10.45 10.13
N VAL A 104 -2.15 -10.75 8.87
CA VAL A 104 -1.50 -10.11 7.71
C VAL A 104 -2.32 -8.88 7.35
N TYR A 105 -1.78 -7.69 7.59
CA TYR A 105 -2.41 -6.46 7.15
C TYR A 105 -2.30 -6.33 5.63
N LEU A 106 -3.38 -5.94 4.98
CA LEU A 106 -3.37 -5.63 3.56
C LEU A 106 -3.67 -4.16 3.36
N THR A 107 -2.80 -3.48 2.63
CA THR A 107 -2.97 -2.07 2.28
C THR A 107 -2.86 -1.87 0.78
N ALA A 108 -3.40 -0.76 0.28
CA ALA A 108 -3.39 -0.44 -1.13
C ALA A 108 -3.16 1.05 -1.38
N ALA A 109 -2.42 1.35 -2.43
CA ALA A 109 -2.15 2.69 -2.95
C ALA A 109 -2.77 2.88 -4.35
N PRO A 110 -4.10 2.84 -4.51
CA PRO A 110 -4.71 3.12 -5.81
C PRO A 110 -4.48 4.57 -6.24
N GLN A 111 -4.50 4.82 -7.54
CA GLN A 111 -4.58 6.17 -8.10
C GLN A 111 -5.95 6.79 -7.75
N CYS A 112 -6.05 8.12 -7.68
CA CYS A 112 -7.33 8.76 -7.35
C CYS A 112 -8.49 8.61 -8.36
N PRO A 113 -8.28 8.36 -9.68
CA PRO A 113 -9.39 8.10 -10.58
C PRO A 113 -10.17 6.86 -10.14
N PHE A 114 -11.49 7.01 -10.01
CA PHE A 114 -12.37 5.95 -9.52
C PHE A 114 -13.22 5.35 -10.65
N PRO A 115 -13.37 4.02 -10.75
CA PRO A 115 -12.63 3.01 -10.00
C PRO A 115 -11.16 2.93 -10.46
N ASP A 116 -10.28 2.49 -9.55
CA ASP A 116 -8.86 2.29 -9.89
C ASP A 116 -8.69 1.18 -10.93
N ALA A 117 -7.91 1.46 -11.98
CA ALA A 117 -7.76 0.59 -13.13
C ALA A 117 -7.05 -0.74 -12.83
N MET A 118 -6.15 -0.76 -11.84
CA MET A 118 -5.31 -1.92 -11.50
C MET A 118 -5.86 -2.69 -10.31
N LEU A 119 -6.29 -1.98 -9.27
CA LEU A 119 -6.68 -2.52 -7.97
C LEU A 119 -8.19 -2.56 -7.73
N GLY A 120 -9.01 -2.06 -8.65
CA GLY A 120 -10.47 -2.01 -8.49
C GLY A 120 -11.09 -3.35 -8.08
N GLU A 121 -10.73 -4.46 -8.73
CA GLU A 121 -11.23 -5.80 -8.38
C GLU A 121 -10.68 -6.30 -7.04
N ALA A 122 -9.43 -6.00 -6.72
CA ALA A 122 -8.83 -6.37 -5.44
C ALA A 122 -9.53 -5.64 -4.28
N LEU A 123 -9.79 -4.34 -4.42
CA LEU A 123 -10.45 -3.53 -3.40
C LEU A 123 -11.89 -3.97 -3.12
N LYS A 124 -12.63 -4.42 -4.15
CA LYS A 124 -14.00 -4.95 -4.00
C LYS A 124 -14.08 -6.20 -3.12
N THR A 125 -12.96 -6.90 -2.89
CA THR A 125 -12.94 -8.06 -1.99
C THR A 125 -13.22 -7.71 -0.53
N GLY A 126 -13.04 -6.44 -0.12
CA GLY A 126 -13.19 -6.01 1.27
C GLY A 126 -12.11 -6.54 2.22
N LEU A 127 -10.98 -7.00 1.68
CA LEU A 127 -9.89 -7.57 2.46
C LEU A 127 -8.84 -6.53 2.91
N PHE A 128 -8.90 -5.31 2.37
CA PHE A 128 -7.92 -4.26 2.64
C PHE A 128 -8.25 -3.50 3.93
N ASP A 129 -7.28 -3.44 4.84
CA ASP A 129 -7.39 -2.73 6.10
C ASP A 129 -7.27 -1.22 5.90
N TYR A 130 -6.26 -0.80 5.15
CA TYR A 130 -5.95 0.61 4.90
C TYR A 130 -5.81 0.88 3.40
N VAL A 131 -6.43 1.96 2.92
CA VAL A 131 -6.30 2.39 1.52
C VAL A 131 -5.82 3.84 1.51
N TRP A 132 -4.60 4.09 1.03
CA TRP A 132 -4.05 5.44 0.89
C TRP A 132 -4.10 5.86 -0.58
N VAL A 133 -5.24 6.43 -0.97
CA VAL A 133 -5.50 6.84 -2.36
C VAL A 133 -4.52 7.96 -2.75
N GLN A 134 -3.86 7.81 -3.91
CA GLN A 134 -2.87 8.75 -4.43
C GLN A 134 -3.57 9.96 -5.09
N PHE A 135 -3.77 11.04 -4.35
CA PHE A 135 -4.40 12.28 -4.83
C PHE A 135 -3.40 13.24 -5.50
N TYR A 136 -2.61 12.70 -6.42
CA TYR A 136 -1.59 13.42 -7.18
C TYR A 136 -1.35 12.77 -8.54
N ASN A 137 -0.61 13.44 -9.43
CA ASN A 137 -0.38 13.04 -10.83
C ASN A 137 -1.65 12.84 -11.69
N ASN A 138 -2.83 13.20 -11.19
CA ASN A 138 -4.12 12.96 -11.81
C ASN A 138 -5.00 14.23 -11.70
N PRO A 139 -4.91 15.17 -12.65
CA PRO A 139 -5.68 16.41 -12.64
C PRO A 139 -7.19 16.29 -12.38
N PRO A 140 -7.90 15.23 -12.84
CA PRO A 140 -9.34 15.09 -12.60
C PRO A 140 -9.75 14.89 -11.15
N CYS A 141 -8.84 14.45 -10.27
CA CYS A 141 -9.18 14.07 -8.89
C CYS A 141 -8.19 14.58 -7.83
N GLN A 142 -7.11 15.24 -8.22
CA GLN A 142 -6.14 15.81 -7.28
C GLN A 142 -6.50 17.23 -6.82
N TYR A 143 -5.71 17.76 -5.88
CA TYR A 143 -5.80 19.16 -5.47
C TYR A 143 -5.34 20.13 -6.58
N SER A 144 -6.09 21.21 -6.76
CA SER A 144 -5.68 22.41 -7.48
C SER A 144 -6.00 23.64 -6.64
N SER A 145 -5.11 24.64 -6.66
CA SER A 145 -5.35 25.91 -5.94
C SER A 145 -6.53 26.71 -6.51
N ALA A 146 -6.88 26.47 -7.78
CA ALA A 146 -8.02 27.10 -8.44
C ALA A 146 -9.36 26.43 -8.10
N ASP A 147 -9.34 25.12 -7.82
CA ASP A 147 -10.54 24.34 -7.55
C ASP A 147 -10.22 23.09 -6.72
N ILE A 148 -10.79 23.01 -5.52
CA ILE A 148 -10.70 21.85 -4.62
C ILE A 148 -11.79 20.81 -4.88
N GLY A 149 -12.83 21.16 -5.66
CA GLY A 149 -14.01 20.34 -5.90
C GLY A 149 -13.68 18.97 -6.50
N ASN A 150 -12.67 18.89 -7.36
CA ASN A 150 -12.20 17.62 -7.93
C ASN A 150 -11.74 16.62 -6.85
N LEU A 151 -10.90 17.09 -5.92
CA LEU A 151 -10.44 16.27 -4.79
C LEU A 151 -11.59 15.89 -3.88
N GLU A 152 -12.46 16.84 -3.56
CA GLU A 152 -13.61 16.59 -2.69
C GLU A 152 -14.57 15.54 -3.28
N ASN A 153 -14.87 15.64 -4.58
CA ASN A 153 -15.76 14.69 -5.26
C ASN A 153 -15.14 13.29 -5.29
N ALA A 154 -13.88 13.18 -5.69
CA ALA A 154 -13.18 11.90 -5.69
C ALA A 154 -13.07 11.31 -4.28
N TRP A 155 -12.76 12.12 -3.26
CA TRP A 155 -12.75 11.67 -1.87
C TRP A 155 -14.08 11.05 -1.44
N LYS A 156 -15.22 11.69 -1.81
CA LYS A 156 -16.57 11.18 -1.52
C LYS A 156 -16.84 9.83 -2.18
N GLU A 157 -16.43 9.64 -3.44
CA GLU A 157 -16.58 8.36 -4.14
C GLU A 157 -15.80 7.25 -3.40
N TRP A 158 -14.52 7.50 -3.10
CA TRP A 158 -13.67 6.53 -2.41
C TRP A 158 -14.21 6.11 -1.03
N ILE A 159 -14.67 7.05 -0.20
CA ILE A 159 -15.22 6.73 1.13
C ILE A 159 -16.58 6.03 1.08
N ASN A 160 -17.37 6.23 0.03
CA ASN A 160 -18.68 5.59 -0.08
C ASN A 160 -18.56 4.17 -0.63
N ASP A 161 -17.76 3.97 -1.67
CA ASP A 161 -17.86 2.78 -2.50
C ASP A 161 -16.83 1.69 -2.18
N ILE A 162 -15.77 2.00 -1.42
CA ILE A 162 -14.75 1.00 -1.05
C ILE A 162 -15.00 0.40 0.35
N PRO A 163 -15.08 -0.94 0.46
CA PRO A 163 -15.21 -1.64 1.75
C PRO A 163 -13.85 -1.79 2.46
N ALA A 164 -13.22 -0.66 2.83
CA ALA A 164 -12.00 -0.62 3.63
C ALA A 164 -12.28 -0.13 5.06
N THR A 165 -11.41 -0.52 6.01
CA THR A 165 -11.55 -0.08 7.41
C THR A 165 -11.20 1.39 7.57
N LYS A 166 -10.08 1.82 6.96
CA LYS A 166 -9.69 3.23 6.89
C LYS A 166 -9.24 3.62 5.49
N ILE A 167 -9.54 4.86 5.12
CA ILE A 167 -9.08 5.49 3.88
C ILE A 167 -8.28 6.72 4.26
N PHE A 168 -7.09 6.83 3.68
CA PHE A 168 -6.13 7.89 3.90
C PHE A 168 -5.96 8.73 2.64
N LEU A 169 -5.63 10.01 2.83
CA LEU A 169 -5.31 10.94 1.75
C LEU A 169 -3.81 10.85 1.43
N GLY A 170 -3.44 10.16 0.35
CA GLY A 170 -2.06 10.09 -0.14
C GLY A 170 -1.68 11.37 -0.88
N LEU A 171 -0.62 12.04 -0.43
CA LEU A 171 -0.16 13.33 -0.97
C LEU A 171 1.37 13.37 -1.18
N PRO A 172 1.86 14.14 -2.15
CA PRO A 172 3.29 14.40 -2.29
C PRO A 172 3.81 15.26 -1.12
N ALA A 173 4.95 14.88 -0.56
CA ALA A 173 5.56 15.62 0.56
C ALA A 173 6.28 16.92 0.13
N SER A 174 6.53 17.10 -1.17
CA SER A 174 7.12 18.31 -1.74
C SER A 174 6.63 18.53 -3.18
N PRO A 175 6.77 19.75 -3.74
CA PRO A 175 6.45 20.01 -5.14
C PRO A 175 7.25 19.15 -6.14
N GLN A 176 8.42 18.64 -5.74
CA GLN A 176 9.28 17.80 -6.59
C GLN A 176 8.98 16.30 -6.46
N ALA A 177 8.18 15.89 -5.48
CA ALA A 177 7.89 14.48 -5.22
C ALA A 177 6.88 13.88 -6.22
N ALA A 178 6.17 14.71 -6.99
CA ALA A 178 5.20 14.31 -7.99
C ALA A 178 5.16 15.36 -9.12
N GLY A 179 4.61 14.98 -10.29
CA GLY A 179 4.43 15.90 -11.41
C GLY A 179 3.34 16.94 -11.17
N SER A 180 2.33 16.64 -10.33
CA SER A 180 1.28 17.58 -9.93
C SER A 180 0.52 17.10 -8.68
N GLY A 181 -0.35 17.94 -8.11
CA GLY A 181 -1.21 17.59 -6.96
C GLY A 181 -0.62 17.90 -5.58
N PHE A 182 0.52 18.58 -5.50
CA PHE A 182 1.09 19.03 -4.22
C PHE A 182 0.16 20.00 -3.49
N VAL A 183 -0.01 19.80 -2.19
CA VAL A 183 -0.80 20.65 -1.30
C VAL A 183 0.13 21.30 -0.28
N SER A 184 0.12 22.63 -0.20
CA SER A 184 0.86 23.34 0.85
C SER A 184 0.32 22.98 2.23
N VAL A 185 1.14 23.05 3.29
CA VAL A 185 0.67 22.80 4.67
C VAL A 185 -0.48 23.73 5.05
N ALA A 186 -0.43 24.99 4.60
CA ALA A 186 -1.48 25.97 4.84
C ALA A 186 -2.81 25.55 4.18
N ASP A 187 -2.78 25.14 2.91
CA ASP A 187 -3.99 24.69 2.21
C ASP A 187 -4.50 23.34 2.73
N LEU A 188 -3.60 22.41 3.05
CA LEU A 188 -3.97 21.12 3.62
C LEU A 188 -4.77 21.33 4.91
N THR A 189 -4.26 22.16 5.81
CA THR A 189 -4.89 22.41 7.11
C THR A 189 -6.17 23.23 7.03
N SER A 190 -6.20 24.27 6.19
CA SER A 190 -7.33 25.21 6.11
C SER A 190 -8.42 24.84 5.12
N LYS A 191 -8.12 24.06 4.07
CA LYS A 191 -9.05 23.74 2.98
C LYS A 191 -9.35 22.23 2.87
N VAL A 192 -8.33 21.38 2.92
CA VAL A 192 -8.50 19.93 2.64
C VAL A 192 -8.96 19.15 3.87
N LEU A 193 -8.28 19.32 5.02
CA LEU A 193 -8.62 18.60 6.25
C LEU A 193 -10.08 18.80 6.73
N PRO A 194 -10.68 20.00 6.64
CA PRO A 194 -12.09 20.21 6.98
C PRO A 194 -13.06 19.36 6.16
N ILE A 195 -12.71 19.04 4.91
CA ILE A 195 -13.53 18.22 4.00
C ILE A 195 -13.43 16.74 4.37
N ILE A 196 -12.21 16.25 4.59
CA ILE A 196 -11.98 14.80 4.74
C ILE A 196 -12.23 14.27 6.16
N LYS A 197 -12.00 15.08 7.19
CA LYS A 197 -12.16 14.68 8.60
C LYS A 197 -13.60 14.39 9.02
N GLY A 198 -14.58 14.79 8.22
CA GLY A 198 -15.99 14.48 8.47
C GLY A 198 -16.37 13.01 8.22
N SER A 199 -15.51 12.22 7.56
CA SER A 199 -15.78 10.82 7.23
C SER A 199 -15.46 9.88 8.39
N THR A 200 -16.31 8.89 8.65
CA THR A 200 -16.05 7.83 9.65
C THR A 200 -14.94 6.87 9.24
N LYS A 201 -14.62 6.82 7.94
CA LYS A 201 -13.51 6.02 7.38
C LYS A 201 -12.17 6.76 7.39
N TYR A 202 -12.14 8.05 7.74
CA TYR A 202 -10.90 8.78 8.00
C TYR A 202 -10.34 8.44 9.38
#